data_AF-A0A0B8PRG2-F1
#
_entry.id   AF-A0A0B8PRG2-F1
#
_cell.length_a   1.000
_cell.length_b   1.000
_cell.length_c   1.000
_cell.angle_alpha   90.00
_cell.angle_beta   90.00
_cell.angle_gamma   90.00
#
_symmetry.space_group_name_H-M   'P 1'
#
loop_
_entity.id
_entity.type
_entity.pdbx_description
1 polymer ?
#
loop_
_entity_poly.entity_id
_entity_poly.type
_entity_poly.pdbx_seq_one_letter_code
_entity_poly.pdbx_strand_id
1 'polypeptide(L)'
;MDITYLIDQLHVVDFAGQLKLKVLCLEQYQRLDECILWRTERGQLSLIKNVTFGDAEYKGKGRSDGAISFTGSRLFDYELKSISLLYYKIGHIEGGYGFEWSTTRSMLYPLKKFAWFLSERDYDSFREFDQAHPITQRELINNFLLASNSDNGMDLQSFISSRKAIQDSLPVIHRYGLFSNDTAAIFYDVIDAIPSIEIEDYSTSHPVIPTGILKRVIQQSKERIDEAERLLPEWEEANEDLINKLEVSRPKFAKKLVSNAAQIIRRHVSPEDDFNEKLEGLFKSFRRLRVDVYVQVLVFTGMRNQEVAELENDAAKSRDKRFYIQSILSKTAPGKMTLNW
;
A
#
# COMPACT_ATOMS: atom_id res chain seq x y z
N MET A 1 -6.35 27.15 14.80
CA MET A 1 -7.07 26.13 15.60
C MET A 1 -6.35 24.80 15.46
N ASP A 2 -6.27 24.02 16.54
CA ASP A 2 -5.61 22.71 16.58
C ASP A 2 -6.53 21.60 16.04
N ILE A 3 -5.95 20.50 15.54
CA ILE A 3 -6.66 19.37 14.95
C ILE A 3 -7.61 18.70 15.95
N THR A 4 -7.29 18.71 17.24
CA THR A 4 -8.13 18.15 18.31
C THR A 4 -9.46 18.89 18.38
N TYR A 5 -9.42 20.23 18.38
CA TYR A 5 -10.64 21.06 18.34
C TYR A 5 -11.48 20.75 17.10
N LEU A 6 -10.84 20.62 15.93
CA LEU A 6 -11.54 20.28 14.70
C LEU A 6 -12.26 18.93 14.84
N ILE A 7 -11.57 17.90 15.31
CA ILE A 7 -12.15 16.56 15.52
C ILE A 7 -13.40 16.66 16.43
N ASP A 8 -13.30 17.37 17.56
CA ASP A 8 -14.40 17.53 18.51
C ASP A 8 -15.60 18.28 17.90
N GLN A 9 -15.38 19.16 16.92
CA GLN A 9 -16.46 19.86 16.22
C GLN A 9 -17.16 19.01 15.14
N LEU A 10 -16.52 17.97 14.62
CA LEU A 10 -17.02 17.21 13.48
C LEU A 10 -17.93 16.04 13.82
N HIS A 11 -17.89 15.55 15.06
CA HIS A 11 -18.62 14.33 15.44
C HIS A 11 -19.40 14.47 16.75
N VAL A 12 -20.34 13.55 16.93
CA VAL A 12 -21.02 13.25 18.19
C VAL A 12 -20.95 11.74 18.41
N VAL A 13 -20.95 11.31 19.67
CA VAL A 13 -20.97 9.89 20.03
C VAL A 13 -22.41 9.50 20.39
N ASP A 14 -22.92 8.43 19.78
CA ASP A 14 -24.23 7.90 20.12
C ASP A 14 -24.21 7.01 21.38
N PHE A 15 -25.37 6.57 21.84
CA PHE A 15 -25.49 5.72 23.03
C PHE A 15 -24.78 4.36 22.91
N ALA A 16 -24.45 3.93 21.69
CA ALA A 16 -23.74 2.69 21.40
C ALA A 16 -22.22 2.92 21.23
N GLY A 17 -21.73 4.15 21.47
CA GLY A 17 -20.33 4.52 21.32
C GLY A 17 -19.89 4.72 19.86
N GLN A 18 -20.83 4.81 18.91
CA GLN A 18 -20.49 5.05 17.50
C GLN A 18 -20.36 6.54 17.21
N LEU A 19 -19.37 6.89 16.40
CA LEU A 19 -19.16 8.26 15.96
C LEU A 19 -20.13 8.58 14.81
N LYS A 20 -20.99 9.56 15.02
CA LYS A 20 -21.85 10.15 14.00
C LYS A 20 -21.33 11.52 13.62
N LEU A 21 -21.38 11.83 12.33
CA LEU A 21 -21.02 13.15 11.83
C LEU A 21 -22.04 14.18 12.32
N LYS A 22 -21.56 15.29 12.86
CA LYS A 22 -22.42 16.35 13.39
C LYS A 22 -23.05 17.13 12.24
N VAL A 23 -24.35 17.44 12.36
CA VAL A 23 -25.02 18.32 11.39
C VAL A 23 -24.58 19.75 11.71
N LEU A 24 -23.75 20.34 10.85
CA LEU A 24 -23.36 21.74 10.96
C LEU A 24 -24.03 22.56 9.83
N CYS A 25 -24.24 23.84 10.06
CA CYS A 25 -24.65 24.78 9.01
C CYS A 25 -23.44 25.31 8.24
N LEU A 26 -23.67 25.95 7.09
CA LEU A 26 -22.61 26.48 6.22
C LEU A 26 -21.63 27.40 6.96
N GLU A 27 -22.13 28.29 7.82
CA GLU A 27 -21.32 29.22 8.60
C GLU A 27 -20.43 28.51 9.64
N GLN A 28 -20.95 27.43 10.24
CA GLN A 28 -20.19 26.61 11.18
C GLN A 28 -19.09 25.84 10.45
N TYR A 29 -19.34 25.35 9.24
CA TYR A 29 -18.34 24.67 8.42
C TYR A 29 -17.20 25.61 8.02
N GLN A 30 -17.51 26.82 7.54
CA GLN A 30 -16.50 27.78 7.08
C GLN A 30 -15.52 28.19 8.19
N ARG A 31 -15.97 28.21 9.45
CA ARG A 31 -15.08 28.47 10.59
C ARG A 31 -14.01 27.39 10.78
N LEU A 32 -14.21 26.21 10.22
CA LEU A 32 -13.28 25.09 10.31
C LEU A 32 -12.22 25.13 9.21
N ASP A 33 -12.40 25.90 8.14
CA ASP A 33 -11.53 25.87 6.94
C ASP A 33 -10.06 26.16 7.24
N GLU A 34 -9.79 27.06 8.19
CA GLU A 34 -8.42 27.45 8.58
C GLU A 34 -7.77 26.48 9.58
N CYS A 35 -8.46 25.42 10.01
CA CYS A 35 -7.90 24.43 10.92
C CYS A 35 -6.79 23.63 10.22
N ILE A 36 -5.60 23.63 10.83
CA ILE A 36 -4.43 22.93 10.28
C ILE A 36 -4.56 21.45 10.64
N LEU A 37 -4.52 20.58 9.63
CA LEU A 37 -4.56 19.13 9.82
C LEU A 37 -3.16 18.57 10.07
N TRP A 38 -2.21 18.92 9.22
CA TRP A 38 -0.80 18.55 9.35
C TRP A 38 0.09 19.38 8.43
N ARG A 39 1.41 19.21 8.59
CA ARG A 39 2.44 19.74 7.69
C ARG A 39 2.94 18.63 6.77
N THR A 40 3.14 18.96 5.51
CA THR A 40 3.75 18.03 4.55
C THR A 40 5.26 17.89 4.79
N GLU A 41 5.77 16.67 4.82
CA GLU A 41 7.22 16.40 4.91
C GLU A 41 7.82 16.27 3.52
N ARG A 42 7.96 17.40 2.81
CA ARG A 42 8.65 17.42 1.51
C ARG A 42 10.09 17.89 1.70
N GLY A 43 11.04 17.13 1.15
CA GLY A 43 12.49 17.30 1.34
C GLY A 43 13.11 18.62 0.85
N GLN A 44 12.30 19.60 0.47
CA GLN A 44 12.71 20.97 0.19
C GLN A 44 11.91 21.90 1.10
N LEU A 45 12.61 22.79 1.82
CA LEU A 45 12.02 23.75 2.76
C LEU A 45 10.93 24.64 2.13
N SER A 46 10.95 24.83 0.80
CA SER A 46 9.95 25.59 0.03
C SER A 46 8.64 24.84 -0.27
N LEU A 47 8.56 23.53 0.01
CA LEU A 47 7.39 22.68 -0.26
C LEU A 47 6.69 22.18 1.02
N ILE A 48 7.15 22.61 2.19
CA ILE A 48 6.48 22.39 3.46
C ILE A 48 5.29 23.35 3.50
N LYS A 49 4.08 22.81 3.36
CA LYS A 49 2.84 23.56 3.47
C LYS A 49 1.97 22.95 4.56
N ASN A 50 1.25 23.80 5.28
CA ASN A 50 0.17 23.35 6.13
C ASN A 50 -0.95 22.86 5.21
N VAL A 51 -1.41 21.63 5.42
CA VAL A 51 -2.70 21.16 4.88
C VAL A 51 -3.77 21.62 5.85
N THR A 52 -4.74 22.38 5.35
CA THR A 52 -5.88 22.87 6.15
C THR A 52 -7.15 22.11 5.80
N PHE A 53 -8.15 22.16 6.68
CA PHE A 53 -9.43 21.51 6.43
C PHE A 53 -10.14 22.08 5.19
N GLY A 54 -9.99 23.39 4.94
CA GLY A 54 -10.56 24.08 3.79
C GLY A 54 -9.94 23.70 2.43
N ASP A 55 -8.75 23.09 2.41
CA ASP A 55 -8.06 22.78 1.16
C ASP A 55 -8.89 21.89 0.22
N ALA A 56 -8.79 22.14 -1.08
CA ALA A 56 -9.47 21.35 -2.13
C ALA A 56 -8.85 19.95 -2.31
N GLU A 57 -7.64 19.75 -1.80
CA GLU A 57 -6.95 18.47 -1.78
C GLU A 57 -6.18 18.27 -0.47
N TYR A 58 -6.26 17.08 0.10
CA TYR A 58 -5.41 16.67 1.21
C TYR A 58 -4.25 15.83 0.68
N LYS A 59 -3.03 16.36 0.82
CA LYS A 59 -1.81 15.61 0.55
C LYS A 59 -1.41 14.85 1.81
N GLY A 60 -1.10 13.56 1.69
CA GLY A 60 -0.64 12.79 2.83
C GLY A 60 0.69 13.30 3.40
N LYS A 61 1.04 12.83 4.60
CA LYS A 61 2.25 13.27 5.31
C LYS A 61 3.52 12.76 4.64
N GLY A 62 3.51 11.51 4.17
CA GLY A 62 4.65 10.84 3.55
C GLY A 62 4.82 11.19 2.08
N ARG A 63 6.05 11.03 1.56
CA ARG A 63 6.36 11.31 0.14
C ARG A 63 5.62 10.41 -0.85
N SER A 64 5.29 9.19 -0.43
CA SER A 64 4.56 8.19 -1.23
C SER A 64 3.05 8.29 -1.08
N ASP A 65 2.55 9.13 -0.17
CA ASP A 65 1.13 9.25 0.07
C ASP A 65 0.48 10.06 -1.05
N GLY A 66 -0.39 9.43 -1.83
CA GLY A 66 -1.14 10.15 -2.86
C GLY A 66 -2.15 11.13 -2.26
N ALA A 67 -2.63 12.07 -3.07
CA ALA A 67 -3.59 13.08 -2.62
C ALA A 67 -5.04 12.54 -2.59
N ILE A 68 -5.86 13.11 -1.71
CA ILE A 68 -7.32 12.99 -1.71
C ILE A 68 -7.85 14.33 -2.22
N SER A 69 -8.37 14.37 -3.44
CA SER A 69 -9.09 15.53 -3.97
C SER A 69 -10.57 15.43 -3.66
N PHE A 70 -11.22 16.57 -3.45
CA PHE A 70 -12.65 16.68 -3.20
C PHE A 70 -13.39 17.17 -4.45
N THR A 71 -14.72 17.20 -4.37
CA THR A 71 -15.62 17.39 -5.52
C THR A 71 -15.72 18.83 -6.01
N GLY A 72 -15.50 19.80 -5.11
CA GLY A 72 -15.78 21.21 -5.33
C GLY A 72 -17.20 21.63 -4.91
N SER A 73 -18.10 20.69 -4.67
CA SER A 73 -19.40 20.98 -4.04
C SER A 73 -19.21 21.21 -2.55
N ARG A 74 -19.72 22.33 -2.03
CA ARG A 74 -19.43 22.77 -0.66
C ARG A 74 -19.86 21.71 0.37
N LEU A 75 -21.14 21.34 0.39
CA LEU A 75 -21.67 20.45 1.43
C LEU A 75 -21.15 19.01 1.29
N PHE A 76 -21.09 18.45 0.07
CA PHE A 76 -20.43 17.17 -0.16
C PHE A 76 -18.96 17.18 0.25
N ASP A 77 -18.20 18.23 -0.07
CA ASP A 77 -16.80 18.33 0.32
C ASP A 77 -16.68 18.36 1.83
N TYR A 78 -17.54 19.07 2.55
CA TYR A 78 -17.53 19.06 4.01
C TYR A 78 -17.78 17.67 4.57
N GLU A 79 -18.78 16.95 4.07
CA GLU A 79 -19.09 15.58 4.51
C GLU A 79 -17.93 14.61 4.21
N LEU A 80 -17.39 14.66 2.99
CA LEU A 80 -16.26 13.83 2.56
C LEU A 80 -14.98 14.15 3.33
N LYS A 81 -14.66 15.43 3.54
CA LYS A 81 -13.51 15.89 4.33
C LYS A 81 -13.62 15.43 5.77
N SER A 82 -14.80 15.59 6.37
CA SER A 82 -15.06 15.17 7.75
C SER A 82 -14.90 13.67 7.92
N ILE A 83 -15.55 12.87 7.05
CA ILE A 83 -15.39 11.42 7.05
C ILE A 83 -13.92 11.04 6.84
N SER A 84 -13.23 11.68 5.89
CA SER A 84 -11.81 11.39 5.61
C SER A 84 -10.93 11.58 6.84
N LEU A 85 -11.14 12.68 7.57
CA LEU A 85 -10.35 13.02 8.74
C LEU A 85 -10.66 12.09 9.91
N LEU A 86 -11.93 11.89 10.23
CA LEU A 86 -12.35 11.03 11.33
C LEU A 86 -11.91 9.58 11.08
N TYR A 87 -12.13 9.06 9.86
CA TYR A 87 -11.74 7.70 9.50
C TYR A 87 -10.22 7.52 9.56
N TYR A 88 -9.44 8.50 9.10
CA TYR A 88 -7.99 8.44 9.17
C TYR A 88 -7.42 8.57 10.58
N LYS A 89 -8.06 9.35 11.47
CA LYS A 89 -7.49 9.70 12.78
C LYS A 89 -8.00 8.86 13.94
N ILE A 90 -9.30 8.64 14.02
CA ILE A 90 -9.95 8.08 15.21
C ILE A 90 -10.83 6.87 14.89
N GLY A 91 -11.18 6.68 13.61
CA GLY A 91 -12.09 5.63 13.19
C GLY A 91 -13.55 5.99 13.47
N HIS A 92 -14.39 4.99 13.74
CA HIS A 92 -15.85 5.12 13.79
C HIS A 92 -16.47 4.68 15.13
N ILE A 93 -15.66 4.29 16.12
CA ILE A 93 -16.08 3.91 17.48
C ILE A 93 -15.23 4.70 18.48
N GLU A 94 -15.83 5.11 19.59
CA GLU A 94 -15.16 5.82 20.68
C GLU A 94 -13.99 4.98 21.23
N GLY A 95 -12.82 5.61 21.41
CA GLY A 95 -11.60 4.91 21.81
C GLY A 95 -10.99 4.00 20.73
N GLY A 96 -11.53 4.02 19.51
CA GLY A 96 -10.98 3.33 18.35
C GLY A 96 -9.69 3.95 17.81
N TYR A 97 -9.18 3.35 16.74
CA TYR A 97 -8.00 3.84 16.03
C TYR A 97 -8.37 4.16 14.58
N GLY A 98 -7.76 5.22 14.05
CA GLY A 98 -7.86 5.57 12.64
C GLY A 98 -7.23 4.53 11.72
N PHE A 99 -7.62 4.58 10.45
CA PHE A 99 -7.14 3.68 9.40
C PHE A 99 -5.95 4.27 8.65
N GLU A 100 -5.22 3.44 7.91
CA GLU A 100 -4.14 3.90 7.04
C GLU A 100 -4.65 4.89 5.96
N TRP A 101 -3.75 5.76 5.50
CA TRP A 101 -4.06 6.77 4.48
C TRP A 101 -4.51 6.13 3.15
N SER A 102 -3.85 5.04 2.75
CA SER A 102 -4.19 4.23 1.58
C SER A 102 -5.62 3.69 1.68
N THR A 103 -5.97 3.09 2.80
CA THR A 103 -7.31 2.55 3.10
C THR A 103 -8.37 3.65 3.09
N THR A 104 -8.08 4.78 3.73
CA THR A 104 -8.97 5.95 3.76
C THR A 104 -9.27 6.45 2.35
N ARG A 105 -8.25 6.57 1.48
CA ARG A 105 -8.41 7.00 0.10
C ARG A 105 -9.23 6.01 -0.73
N SER A 106 -8.97 4.71 -0.59
CA SER A 106 -9.72 3.67 -1.30
C SER A 106 -11.20 3.68 -0.89
N MET A 107 -11.49 3.86 0.40
CA MET A 107 -12.85 3.97 0.93
C MET A 107 -13.57 5.24 0.44
N LEU A 108 -12.88 6.37 0.33
CA LEU A 108 -13.50 7.62 -0.15
C LEU A 108 -13.76 7.64 -1.66
N TYR A 109 -13.05 6.83 -2.44
CA TYR A 109 -13.13 6.90 -3.90
C TYR A 109 -14.56 6.70 -4.45
N PRO A 110 -15.30 5.64 -4.06
CA PRO A 110 -16.70 5.46 -4.49
C PRO A 110 -17.62 6.55 -3.96
N LEU A 111 -17.42 7.02 -2.72
CA LEU A 111 -18.25 8.07 -2.12
C LEU A 111 -18.08 9.40 -2.85
N LYS A 112 -16.84 9.76 -3.20
CA LYS A 112 -16.56 10.96 -3.99
C LYS A 112 -17.21 10.91 -5.37
N LYS A 113 -17.13 9.76 -6.04
CA LYS A 113 -17.80 9.54 -7.32
C LYS A 113 -19.31 9.69 -7.19
N PHE A 114 -19.89 9.12 -6.14
CA PHE A 114 -21.31 9.25 -5.88
C PHE A 114 -21.71 10.71 -5.62
N ALA A 115 -20.92 11.46 -4.85
CA ALA A 115 -21.13 12.89 -4.64
C ALA A 115 -21.10 13.69 -5.96
N TRP A 116 -20.16 13.43 -6.87
CA TRP A 116 -20.17 14.05 -8.20
C TRP A 116 -21.42 13.68 -9.00
N PHE A 117 -21.76 12.39 -9.04
CA PHE A 117 -22.94 11.90 -9.75
C PHE A 117 -24.24 12.54 -9.25
N LEU A 118 -24.35 12.75 -7.94
CA LEU A 118 -25.47 13.43 -7.29
C LEU A 118 -25.44 14.95 -7.54
N SER A 119 -24.26 15.58 -7.52
CA SER A 119 -24.10 17.02 -7.79
C SER A 119 -24.56 17.38 -9.21
N GLU A 120 -24.33 16.51 -10.19
CA GLU A 120 -24.84 16.69 -11.57
C GLU A 120 -26.37 16.58 -11.67
N ARG A 121 -27.05 16.21 -10.58
CA ARG A 121 -28.51 15.99 -10.49
C ARG A 121 -29.15 16.84 -9.41
N ASP A 122 -28.53 17.99 -9.11
CA ASP A 122 -29.03 19.02 -8.20
C ASP A 122 -29.21 18.58 -6.74
N TYR A 123 -28.39 17.63 -6.28
CA TYR A 123 -28.21 17.35 -4.84
C TYR A 123 -26.93 18.01 -4.36
N ASP A 124 -26.94 18.54 -3.14
CA ASP A 124 -25.79 19.22 -2.55
C ASP A 124 -25.11 18.42 -1.43
N SER A 125 -25.79 17.41 -0.85
CA SER A 125 -25.24 16.58 0.25
C SER A 125 -25.76 15.15 0.27
N PHE A 126 -25.05 14.25 0.96
CA PHE A 126 -25.50 12.88 1.19
C PHE A 126 -26.74 12.84 2.07
N ARG A 127 -26.84 13.76 3.03
CA ARG A 127 -28.03 13.88 3.91
C ARG A 127 -29.27 14.29 3.14
N GLU A 128 -29.14 15.21 2.19
CA GLU A 128 -30.26 15.60 1.32
C GLU A 128 -30.73 14.41 0.47
N PHE A 129 -29.78 13.68 -0.13
CA PHE A 129 -30.08 12.44 -0.84
C PHE A 129 -30.76 11.39 0.06
N ASP A 130 -30.33 11.26 1.32
CA ASP A 130 -30.94 10.34 2.30
C ASP A 130 -32.41 10.68 2.62
N GLN A 131 -32.84 11.93 2.40
CA GLN A 131 -34.24 12.35 2.57
C GLN A 131 -35.07 12.21 1.29
N ALA A 132 -34.47 11.84 0.16
CA ALA A 132 -35.21 11.66 -1.09
C ALA A 132 -36.18 10.48 -1.00
N HIS A 133 -37.23 10.50 -1.83
CA HIS A 133 -38.21 9.43 -1.85
C HIS A 133 -37.54 8.08 -2.22
N PRO A 134 -37.89 6.94 -1.58
CA PRO A 134 -37.20 5.66 -1.79
C PRO A 134 -37.12 5.18 -3.25
N ILE A 135 -38.15 5.51 -4.06
CA ILE A 135 -38.14 5.20 -5.50
C ILE A 135 -37.04 6.00 -6.22
N THR A 136 -36.94 7.30 -5.94
CA THR A 136 -35.92 8.18 -6.50
C THR A 136 -34.53 7.74 -6.05
N GLN A 137 -34.37 7.37 -4.78
CA GLN A 137 -33.11 6.81 -4.28
C GLN A 137 -32.71 5.55 -5.06
N ARG A 138 -33.62 4.58 -5.19
CA ARG A 138 -33.37 3.33 -5.92
C ARG A 138 -32.98 3.59 -7.37
N GLU A 139 -33.68 4.50 -8.05
CA GLU A 139 -33.37 4.90 -9.43
C GLU A 139 -31.97 5.54 -9.54
N LEU A 140 -31.67 6.53 -8.69
CA LEU A 140 -30.37 7.21 -8.70
C LEU A 140 -29.21 6.27 -8.38
N ILE A 141 -29.38 5.40 -7.38
CA ILE A 141 -28.40 4.38 -7.00
C ILE A 141 -28.16 3.43 -8.17
N ASN A 142 -29.23 2.90 -8.78
CA ASN A 142 -29.10 2.00 -9.92
C ASN A 142 -28.37 2.66 -11.09
N ASN A 143 -28.74 3.90 -11.42
CA ASN A 143 -28.09 4.67 -12.48
C ASN A 143 -26.61 4.93 -12.17
N PHE A 144 -26.27 5.26 -10.92
CA PHE A 144 -24.88 5.45 -10.49
C PHE A 144 -24.04 4.17 -10.60
N LEU A 145 -24.59 3.05 -10.14
CA LEU A 145 -23.90 1.76 -10.11
C LEU A 145 -23.67 1.20 -11.51
N LEU A 146 -24.57 1.47 -12.46
CA LEU A 146 -24.46 1.04 -13.86
C LEU A 146 -23.72 2.05 -14.75
N ALA A 147 -23.69 3.33 -14.38
CA ALA A 147 -23.02 4.37 -15.16
C ALA A 147 -21.52 4.08 -15.31
N SER A 148 -20.97 4.50 -16.45
CA SER A 148 -19.57 4.30 -16.81
C SER A 148 -18.62 5.11 -15.92
N ASN A 149 -17.34 4.75 -15.94
CA ASN A 149 -16.32 5.54 -15.23
C ASN A 149 -16.22 7.00 -15.71
N SER A 150 -16.52 7.28 -16.98
CA SER A 150 -16.52 8.64 -17.55
C SER A 150 -17.68 9.50 -17.07
N ASP A 151 -18.79 8.88 -16.70
CA ASP A 151 -19.99 9.55 -16.17
C ASP A 151 -20.00 9.57 -14.63
N ASN A 152 -18.81 9.51 -14.02
CA ASN A 152 -18.63 9.40 -12.57
C ASN A 152 -19.32 8.19 -11.91
N GLY A 153 -19.77 7.20 -12.69
CA GLY A 153 -20.38 5.97 -12.20
C GLY A 153 -19.36 4.91 -11.78
N MET A 154 -19.86 3.76 -11.35
CA MET A 154 -19.04 2.65 -10.84
C MET A 154 -18.88 1.48 -11.83
N ASP A 155 -19.74 1.38 -12.85
CA ASP A 155 -19.70 0.33 -13.88
C ASP A 155 -19.60 -1.09 -13.27
N LEU A 156 -20.55 -1.43 -12.40
CA LEU A 156 -20.56 -2.71 -11.67
C LEU A 156 -20.70 -3.94 -12.59
N GLN A 157 -21.16 -3.75 -13.83
CA GLN A 157 -21.28 -4.81 -14.82
C GLN A 157 -19.95 -5.14 -15.51
N SER A 158 -18.98 -4.22 -15.51
CA SER A 158 -17.69 -4.43 -16.18
C SER A 158 -16.56 -4.72 -15.20
N PHE A 159 -16.66 -4.27 -13.94
CA PHE A 159 -15.55 -4.37 -12.97
C PHE A 159 -15.95 -4.86 -11.58
N ILE A 160 -15.48 -6.03 -11.18
CA ILE A 160 -15.68 -6.58 -9.82
C ILE A 160 -15.00 -5.74 -8.74
N SER A 161 -13.84 -5.15 -9.06
CA SER A 161 -13.18 -4.21 -8.14
C SER A 161 -14.06 -3.03 -7.75
N SER A 162 -14.94 -2.58 -8.67
CA SER A 162 -15.91 -1.52 -8.39
C SER A 162 -16.97 -1.96 -7.40
N ARG A 163 -17.49 -3.19 -7.56
CA ARG A 163 -18.45 -3.78 -6.62
C ARG A 163 -17.86 -3.90 -5.21
N LYS A 164 -16.65 -4.44 -5.09
CA LYS A 164 -15.96 -4.52 -3.80
C LYS A 164 -15.73 -3.14 -3.20
N ALA A 165 -15.29 -2.17 -4.00
CA ALA A 165 -15.03 -0.82 -3.53
C ALA A 165 -16.29 -0.17 -2.93
N ILE A 166 -17.43 -0.22 -3.62
CA ILE A 166 -18.67 0.35 -3.07
C ILE A 166 -19.15 -0.40 -1.82
N GLN A 167 -19.07 -1.74 -1.81
CA GLN A 167 -19.43 -2.55 -0.64
C GLN A 167 -18.54 -2.25 0.58
N ASP A 168 -17.26 -1.95 0.38
CA ASP A 168 -16.35 -1.57 1.47
C ASP A 168 -16.64 -0.13 1.97
N SER A 169 -17.12 0.77 1.10
CA SER A 169 -17.44 2.17 1.44
C SER A 169 -18.79 2.37 2.12
N LEU A 170 -19.81 1.59 1.76
CA LEU A 170 -21.19 1.74 2.24
C LEU A 170 -21.33 1.64 3.77
N PRO A 171 -20.72 0.66 4.45
CA PRO A 171 -20.74 0.60 5.91
C PRO A 171 -20.17 1.85 6.57
N VAL A 172 -19.20 2.52 5.95
CA VAL A 172 -18.53 3.68 6.55
C VAL A 172 -19.44 4.90 6.52
N ILE A 173 -20.03 5.21 5.36
CA ILE A 173 -20.95 6.35 5.23
C ILE A 173 -22.22 6.16 6.09
N HIS A 174 -22.71 4.91 6.20
CA HIS A 174 -23.80 4.54 7.10
C HIS A 174 -23.42 4.69 8.57
N ARG A 175 -22.25 4.20 8.99
CA ARG A 175 -21.77 4.31 10.38
C ARG A 175 -21.62 5.75 10.84
N TYR A 176 -21.17 6.65 9.97
CA TYR A 176 -21.12 8.08 10.27
C TYR A 176 -22.47 8.79 10.24
N GLY A 177 -23.57 8.08 9.95
CA GLY A 177 -24.92 8.63 10.01
C GLY A 177 -25.21 9.65 8.90
N LEU A 178 -24.59 9.49 7.73
CA LEU A 178 -24.98 10.22 6.52
C LEU A 178 -26.09 9.51 5.75
N PHE A 179 -26.16 8.17 5.84
CA PHE A 179 -27.27 7.37 5.35
C PHE A 179 -28.01 6.72 6.50
N SER A 180 -29.34 6.70 6.38
CA SER A 180 -30.24 5.91 7.19
C SER A 180 -30.09 4.41 6.90
N ASN A 181 -30.69 3.58 7.76
CA ASN A 181 -30.76 2.14 7.52
C ASN A 181 -31.51 1.82 6.22
N ASP A 182 -32.53 2.60 5.89
CA ASP A 182 -33.37 2.39 4.70
C ASP A 182 -32.56 2.69 3.42
N THR A 183 -31.85 3.82 3.38
CA THR A 183 -30.97 4.15 2.24
C THR A 183 -29.85 3.12 2.07
N ALA A 184 -29.25 2.67 3.17
CA ALA A 184 -28.23 1.62 3.13
C ALA A 184 -28.81 0.29 2.59
N ALA A 185 -30.01 -0.10 3.02
CA ALA A 185 -30.69 -1.29 2.53
C ALA A 185 -30.98 -1.20 1.03
N ILE A 186 -31.48 -0.05 0.54
CA ILE A 186 -31.71 0.18 -0.90
C ILE A 186 -30.42 0.00 -1.70
N PHE A 187 -29.28 0.50 -1.19
CA PHE A 187 -27.99 0.29 -1.83
C PHE A 187 -27.64 -1.20 -1.98
N TYR A 188 -27.78 -1.99 -0.90
CA TYR A 188 -27.51 -3.43 -0.96
C TYR A 188 -28.48 -4.15 -1.91
N ASP A 189 -29.78 -3.86 -1.83
CA ASP A 189 -30.79 -4.42 -2.73
C ASP A 189 -30.44 -4.20 -4.21
N VAL A 190 -30.03 -2.98 -4.57
CA VAL A 190 -29.69 -2.65 -5.96
C VAL A 190 -28.37 -3.33 -6.36
N ILE A 191 -27.36 -3.36 -5.49
CA ILE A 191 -26.11 -4.07 -5.77
C ILE A 191 -26.38 -5.56 -6.02
N ASP A 192 -27.21 -6.19 -5.19
CA ASP A 192 -27.53 -7.62 -5.27
C ASP A 192 -28.40 -7.94 -6.49
N ALA A 193 -29.23 -7.00 -6.93
CA ALA A 193 -30.02 -7.14 -8.16
C ALA A 193 -29.19 -7.03 -9.44
N ILE A 194 -28.03 -6.36 -9.41
CA ILE A 194 -27.13 -6.29 -10.56
C ILE A 194 -26.38 -7.62 -10.67
N PRO A 195 -26.46 -8.35 -11.80
CA PRO A 195 -25.73 -9.60 -11.99
C PRO A 195 -24.23 -9.42 -11.73
N SER A 196 -23.63 -10.32 -10.96
CA SER A 196 -22.17 -10.38 -10.86
C SER A 196 -21.62 -10.94 -12.17
N ILE A 197 -20.52 -10.36 -12.65
CA ILE A 197 -19.69 -11.03 -13.67
C ILE A 197 -19.25 -12.36 -13.05
N GLU A 198 -19.67 -13.49 -13.64
CA GLU A 198 -19.10 -14.79 -13.30
C GLU A 198 -17.63 -14.76 -13.69
N ILE A 199 -16.73 -14.68 -12.71
CA ILE A 199 -15.37 -15.16 -12.93
C ILE A 199 -15.45 -16.66 -12.67
N GLU A 200 -15.06 -17.49 -13.65
CA GLU A 200 -14.60 -18.85 -13.35
C GLU A 200 -13.69 -18.78 -12.13
N ASP A 201 -14.11 -19.30 -10.96
CA ASP A 201 -13.46 -19.22 -9.65
C ASP A 201 -11.91 -19.13 -9.68
N TYR A 202 -11.36 -17.99 -10.08
CA TYR A 202 -10.01 -17.57 -9.74
C TYR A 202 -10.15 -17.04 -8.34
N SER A 203 -10.33 -18.01 -7.44
CA SER A 203 -10.29 -17.82 -6.00
C SER A 203 -9.17 -16.84 -5.70
N THR A 204 -9.51 -15.79 -4.96
CA THR A 204 -8.54 -14.88 -4.33
C THR A 204 -7.61 -15.60 -3.35
N SER A 205 -7.74 -16.92 -3.20
CA SER A 205 -6.70 -17.75 -2.62
C SER A 205 -5.40 -17.59 -3.41
N HIS A 206 -4.32 -17.35 -2.68
CA HIS A 206 -2.98 -17.33 -3.26
C HIS A 206 -2.80 -18.56 -4.14
N PRO A 207 -2.20 -18.43 -5.34
CA PRO A 207 -2.02 -19.55 -6.24
C PRO A 207 -1.33 -20.68 -5.49
N VAL A 208 -2.04 -21.79 -5.32
CA VAL A 208 -1.51 -22.96 -4.63
C VAL A 208 -0.51 -23.61 -5.57
N ILE A 209 0.77 -23.56 -5.21
CA ILE A 209 1.82 -24.22 -5.99
C ILE A 209 1.59 -25.73 -5.87
N PRO A 210 1.35 -26.45 -6.99
CA PRO A 210 1.16 -27.89 -6.95
C PRO A 210 2.39 -28.57 -6.32
N THR A 211 2.17 -29.52 -5.42
CA THR A 211 3.23 -30.16 -4.64
C THR A 211 4.34 -30.76 -5.52
N GLY A 212 3.99 -31.32 -6.68
CA GLY A 212 4.96 -31.86 -7.62
C GLY A 212 5.88 -30.79 -8.22
N ILE A 213 5.34 -29.61 -8.52
CA ILE A 213 6.13 -28.47 -9.02
C ILE A 213 7.02 -27.94 -7.89
N LEU A 214 6.46 -27.77 -6.69
CA LEU A 214 7.20 -27.29 -5.53
C LEU A 214 8.42 -28.18 -5.21
N LYS A 215 8.24 -29.50 -5.20
CA LYS A 215 9.34 -30.47 -4.99
C LYS A 215 10.46 -30.32 -6.02
N ARG A 216 10.11 -30.13 -7.30
CA ARG A 216 11.11 -29.91 -8.36
C ARG A 216 11.87 -28.61 -8.16
N VAL A 217 11.17 -27.54 -7.82
CA VAL A 217 11.77 -26.22 -7.57
C VAL A 217 12.71 -26.27 -6.36
N ILE A 218 12.34 -26.94 -5.27
CA ILE A 218 13.22 -27.17 -4.11
C ILE A 218 14.46 -27.96 -4.51
N GLN A 219 14.30 -29.04 -5.27
CA GLN A 219 15.42 -29.87 -5.68
C GLN A 219 16.40 -29.09 -6.58
N GLN A 220 15.87 -28.35 -7.56
CA GLN A 220 16.68 -27.54 -8.47
C GLN A 220 17.42 -26.41 -7.75
N SER A 221 16.78 -25.74 -6.79
CA SER A 221 17.46 -24.69 -6.03
C SER A 221 18.53 -25.27 -5.12
N LYS A 222 18.29 -26.43 -4.51
CA LYS A 222 19.31 -27.14 -3.73
C LYS A 222 20.52 -27.50 -4.58
N GLU A 223 20.32 -28.14 -5.73
CA GLU A 223 21.42 -28.54 -6.63
C GLU A 223 22.30 -27.35 -7.04
N ARG A 224 21.69 -26.18 -7.28
CA ARG A 224 22.41 -24.94 -7.63
C ARG A 224 23.15 -24.34 -6.45
N ILE A 225 22.61 -24.43 -5.24
CA ILE A 225 23.30 -24.01 -4.02
C ILE A 225 24.51 -24.93 -3.79
N ASP A 226 24.32 -26.24 -3.89
CA ASP A 226 25.40 -27.24 -3.72
C ASP A 226 26.48 -27.10 -4.82
N GLU A 227 26.10 -26.72 -6.04
CA GLU A 227 27.05 -26.37 -7.12
C GLU A 227 27.80 -25.06 -6.82
N ALA A 228 27.10 -24.03 -6.36
CA ALA A 228 27.73 -22.76 -5.99
C ALA A 228 28.72 -22.93 -4.83
N GLU A 229 28.39 -23.73 -3.82
CA GLU A 229 29.28 -24.05 -2.70
C GLU A 229 30.56 -24.75 -3.18
N ARG A 230 30.45 -25.66 -4.16
CA ARG A 230 31.62 -26.32 -4.78
C ARG A 230 32.49 -25.37 -5.59
N LEU A 231 31.89 -24.39 -6.26
CA LEU A 231 32.59 -23.40 -7.09
C LEU A 231 33.16 -22.21 -6.29
N LEU A 232 32.78 -22.07 -5.02
CA LEU A 232 33.20 -20.95 -4.18
C LEU A 232 34.74 -20.85 -4.02
N PRO A 233 35.48 -21.94 -3.77
CA PRO A 233 36.95 -21.88 -3.68
C PRO A 233 37.61 -21.40 -4.99
N GLU A 234 37.08 -21.81 -6.15
CA GLU A 234 37.59 -21.37 -7.45
C GLU A 234 37.35 -19.88 -7.69
N TRP A 235 36.24 -19.35 -7.15
CA TRP A 235 35.95 -17.92 -7.17
C TRP A 235 36.86 -17.13 -6.24
N GLU A 236 37.12 -17.65 -5.03
CA GLU A 236 38.05 -17.04 -4.08
C GLU A 236 39.44 -16.92 -4.70
N GLU A 237 39.95 -17.99 -5.30
CA GLU A 237 41.25 -18.00 -6.00
C GLU A 237 41.29 -16.97 -7.15
N ALA A 238 40.29 -16.99 -8.04
CA ALA A 238 40.26 -16.06 -9.17
C ALA A 238 40.09 -14.59 -8.73
N ASN A 239 39.39 -14.36 -7.61
CA ASN A 239 39.24 -13.04 -7.02
C ASN A 239 40.53 -12.58 -6.30
N GLU A 240 41.26 -13.49 -5.65
CA GLU A 240 42.59 -13.21 -5.10
C GLU A 240 43.58 -12.83 -6.20
N ASP A 241 43.59 -13.53 -7.33
CA ASP A 241 44.43 -13.18 -8.49
C ASP A 241 44.12 -11.77 -9.02
N LEU A 242 42.84 -11.42 -9.11
CA LEU A 242 42.40 -10.07 -9.47
C LEU A 242 42.90 -9.04 -8.46
N ILE A 243 42.75 -9.29 -7.16
CA ILE A 243 43.23 -8.40 -6.09
C ILE A 243 44.74 -8.22 -6.19
N ASN A 244 45.50 -9.31 -6.30
CA ASN A 244 46.96 -9.29 -6.42
C ASN A 244 47.42 -8.47 -7.64
N LYS A 245 46.77 -8.65 -8.79
CA LYS A 245 47.04 -7.86 -10.01
C LYS A 245 46.81 -6.38 -9.77
N LEU A 246 45.70 -6.02 -9.13
CA LEU A 246 45.37 -4.65 -8.80
C LEU A 246 46.38 -4.05 -7.81
N GLU A 247 46.80 -4.79 -6.79
CA GLU A 247 47.83 -4.35 -5.83
C GLU A 247 49.18 -4.07 -6.51
N VAL A 248 49.65 -4.98 -7.37
CA VAL A 248 50.89 -4.81 -8.14
C VAL A 248 50.81 -3.59 -9.05
N SER A 249 49.64 -3.34 -9.65
CA SER A 249 49.42 -2.21 -10.55
C SER A 249 49.41 -0.83 -9.86
N ARG A 250 49.35 -0.80 -8.52
CA ARG A 250 49.36 0.41 -7.66
C ARG A 250 48.46 1.54 -8.18
N PRO A 251 47.14 1.34 -8.27
CA PRO A 251 46.23 2.34 -8.81
C PRO A 251 46.28 3.63 -7.99
N LYS A 252 46.66 4.75 -8.63
CA LYS A 252 46.85 6.07 -7.99
C LYS A 252 45.58 6.70 -7.39
N PHE A 253 44.45 6.00 -7.37
CA PHE A 253 43.14 6.53 -6.99
C PHE A 253 42.34 5.61 -6.06
N ALA A 254 43.01 4.85 -5.18
CA ALA A 254 42.33 3.95 -4.23
C ALA A 254 41.19 4.62 -3.43
N LYS A 255 41.33 5.90 -3.07
CA LYS A 255 40.28 6.68 -2.37
C LYS A 255 39.00 6.93 -3.19
N LYS A 256 39.00 6.65 -4.50
CA LYS A 256 37.83 6.76 -5.41
C LYS A 256 37.32 5.39 -5.89
N LEU A 257 37.79 4.27 -5.31
CA LEU A 257 37.43 2.90 -5.71
C LEU A 257 35.92 2.64 -5.65
N VAL A 258 35.23 3.14 -4.63
CA VAL A 258 33.81 2.86 -4.39
C VAL A 258 32.90 3.32 -5.52
N SER A 259 33.23 4.43 -6.19
CA SER A 259 32.40 5.00 -7.27
C SER A 259 32.91 4.67 -8.70
N ASN A 260 34.11 4.12 -8.86
CA ASN A 260 34.76 3.92 -10.16
C ASN A 260 35.43 2.53 -10.34
N ALA A 261 35.05 1.54 -9.53
CA ALA A 261 35.66 0.20 -9.54
C ALA A 261 35.79 -0.42 -10.95
N ALA A 262 34.73 -0.39 -11.75
CA ALA A 262 34.73 -0.93 -13.11
C ALA A 262 35.74 -0.25 -14.05
N GLN A 263 35.93 1.07 -13.92
CA GLN A 263 36.88 1.82 -14.74
C GLN A 263 38.32 1.56 -14.32
N ILE A 264 38.56 1.31 -13.03
CA ILE A 264 39.88 0.97 -12.49
C ILE A 264 40.27 -0.44 -12.95
N ILE A 265 39.37 -1.41 -12.82
CA ILE A 265 39.58 -2.78 -13.29
C ILE A 265 39.93 -2.76 -14.78
N ARG A 266 39.12 -2.11 -15.64
CA ARG A 266 39.39 -2.01 -17.09
C ARG A 266 40.71 -1.34 -17.47
N ARG A 267 41.30 -0.51 -16.60
CA ARG A 267 42.56 0.19 -16.87
C ARG A 267 43.80 -0.60 -16.44
N HIS A 268 43.64 -1.52 -15.49
CA HIS A 268 44.74 -2.20 -14.83
C HIS A 268 44.74 -3.72 -15.05
N VAL A 269 43.62 -4.25 -15.54
CA VAL A 269 43.43 -5.66 -15.89
C VAL A 269 43.28 -5.77 -17.41
N SER A 270 44.06 -6.66 -18.02
CA SER A 270 43.93 -6.95 -19.44
C SER A 270 42.73 -7.86 -19.65
N PRO A 271 41.91 -7.66 -20.70
CA PRO A 271 40.82 -8.60 -21.04
C PRO A 271 41.29 -10.04 -21.26
N GLU A 272 42.56 -10.22 -21.61
CA GLU A 272 43.20 -11.52 -21.88
C GLU A 272 43.74 -12.21 -20.62
N ASP A 273 43.64 -11.58 -19.43
CA ASP A 273 44.07 -12.25 -18.19
C ASP A 273 43.13 -13.45 -17.89
N ASP A 274 43.72 -14.65 -17.68
CA ASP A 274 43.02 -15.94 -17.53
C ASP A 274 41.90 -15.94 -16.46
N PHE A 275 42.08 -15.16 -15.38
CA PHE A 275 41.09 -15.07 -14.31
C PHE A 275 39.79 -14.36 -14.75
N ASN A 276 39.79 -13.56 -15.82
CA ASN A 276 38.57 -12.88 -16.29
C ASN A 276 37.56 -13.86 -16.88
N GLU A 277 38.02 -14.83 -17.68
CA GLU A 277 37.15 -15.87 -18.25
C GLU A 277 36.58 -16.75 -17.13
N LYS A 278 37.43 -17.12 -16.16
CA LYS A 278 37.04 -17.87 -14.96
C LYS A 278 35.98 -17.11 -14.15
N LEU A 279 36.20 -15.81 -13.86
CA LEU A 279 35.25 -14.98 -13.13
C LEU A 279 33.93 -14.77 -13.89
N GLU A 280 33.94 -14.64 -15.22
CA GLU A 280 32.71 -14.51 -16.01
C GLU A 280 31.88 -15.80 -15.98
N GLY A 281 32.54 -16.96 -16.11
CA GLY A 281 31.90 -18.27 -15.98
C GLY A 281 31.26 -18.45 -14.60
N LEU A 282 32.03 -18.18 -13.55
CA LEU A 282 31.57 -18.27 -12.16
C LEU A 282 30.42 -17.29 -11.86
N PHE A 283 30.46 -16.06 -12.39
CA PHE A 283 29.36 -15.10 -12.24
C PHE A 283 28.04 -15.63 -12.82
N LYS A 284 28.09 -16.31 -13.98
CA LYS A 284 26.88 -16.92 -14.57
C LYS A 284 26.26 -17.96 -13.64
N SER A 285 27.09 -18.74 -12.95
CA SER A 285 26.66 -19.74 -11.95
C SER A 285 26.08 -19.08 -10.69
N PHE A 286 26.71 -18.01 -10.17
CA PHE A 286 26.23 -17.34 -8.96
C PHE A 286 25.08 -16.35 -9.17
N ARG A 287 24.83 -15.89 -10.39
CA ARG A 287 23.83 -14.83 -10.69
C ARG A 287 22.45 -15.11 -10.08
N ARG A 288 22.06 -16.39 -9.99
CA ARG A 288 20.75 -16.80 -9.46
C ARG A 288 20.81 -17.36 -8.03
N LEU A 289 21.99 -17.48 -7.44
CA LEU A 289 22.18 -18.06 -6.10
C LEU A 289 21.28 -17.41 -5.06
N ARG A 290 21.16 -16.06 -5.09
CA ARG A 290 20.25 -15.34 -4.19
C ARG A 290 18.81 -15.83 -4.31
N VAL A 291 18.32 -16.07 -5.53
CA VAL A 291 16.96 -16.57 -5.79
C VAL A 291 16.82 -18.02 -5.33
N ASP A 292 17.83 -18.84 -5.56
CA ASP A 292 17.81 -20.25 -5.16
C ASP A 292 17.76 -20.38 -3.61
N VAL A 293 18.56 -19.61 -2.88
CA VAL A 293 18.49 -19.50 -1.41
C VAL A 293 17.13 -18.96 -0.96
N TYR A 294 16.61 -17.95 -1.66
CA TYR A 294 15.31 -17.35 -1.37
C TYR A 294 14.16 -18.35 -1.40
N VAL A 295 14.15 -19.22 -2.42
CA VAL A 295 13.17 -20.31 -2.55
C VAL A 295 13.25 -21.25 -1.36
N GLN A 296 14.45 -21.66 -0.96
CA GLN A 296 14.65 -22.55 0.19
C GLN A 296 14.10 -21.91 1.48
N VAL A 297 14.44 -20.65 1.75
CA VAL A 297 13.94 -19.94 2.93
C VAL A 297 12.42 -19.87 2.93
N LEU A 298 11.79 -19.41 1.84
CA LEU A 298 10.33 -19.32 1.73
C LEU A 298 9.63 -20.64 2.03
N VAL A 299 10.13 -21.74 1.43
CA VAL A 299 9.51 -23.06 1.55
C VAL A 299 9.60 -23.61 2.96
N PHE A 300 10.75 -23.47 3.61
CA PHE A 300 11.00 -24.14 4.89
C PHE A 300 10.64 -23.30 6.12
N THR A 301 10.53 -21.98 5.98
CA THR A 301 10.14 -21.10 7.10
C THR A 301 8.69 -20.60 7.01
N GLY A 302 8.11 -20.59 5.81
CA GLY A 302 6.81 -19.95 5.58
C GLY A 302 6.82 -18.43 5.73
N MET A 303 8.01 -17.81 5.76
CA MET A 303 8.17 -16.35 5.79
C MET A 303 7.45 -15.68 4.63
N ARG A 304 6.99 -14.44 4.83
CA ARG A 304 6.43 -13.63 3.74
C ARG A 304 7.54 -13.23 2.78
N ASN A 305 7.19 -13.09 1.49
CA ASN A 305 8.11 -12.60 0.45
C ASN A 305 8.87 -11.34 0.88
N GLN A 306 8.18 -10.33 1.43
CA GLN A 306 8.84 -9.09 1.87
C GLN A 306 9.85 -9.31 3.01
N GLU A 307 9.58 -10.25 3.92
CA GLU A 307 10.47 -10.56 5.06
C GLU A 307 11.75 -11.27 4.60
N VAL A 308 11.65 -12.20 3.63
CA VAL A 308 12.82 -12.87 3.06
C VAL A 308 13.67 -11.89 2.24
N ALA A 309 13.06 -10.92 1.55
CA ALA A 309 13.77 -9.91 0.76
C ALA A 309 14.67 -8.99 1.60
N GLU A 310 14.32 -8.81 2.87
CA GLU A 310 15.00 -7.94 3.84
C GLU A 310 16.02 -8.70 4.72
N LEU A 311 16.24 -10.00 4.49
CA LEU A 311 17.26 -10.75 5.23
C LEU A 311 18.66 -10.19 4.96
N GLU A 312 19.37 -9.89 6.04
CA GLU A 312 20.76 -9.48 6.00
C GLU A 312 21.69 -10.70 5.85
N ASN A 313 22.93 -10.47 5.42
CA ASN A 313 23.96 -11.48 5.50
C ASN A 313 24.13 -11.93 6.97
N ASP A 314 24.46 -13.21 7.18
CA ASP A 314 24.54 -13.83 8.52
C ASP A 314 23.22 -13.89 9.31
N ALA A 315 22.06 -13.79 8.64
CA ALA A 315 20.75 -14.00 9.27
C ALA A 315 20.55 -15.43 9.80
N ALA A 316 21.26 -16.41 9.25
CA ALA A 316 21.24 -17.78 9.75
C ALA A 316 22.00 -17.89 11.07
N LYS A 317 21.35 -18.42 12.10
CA LYS A 317 21.92 -18.63 13.43
C LYS A 317 21.69 -20.06 13.90
N SER A 318 22.52 -20.52 14.84
CA SER A 318 22.34 -21.82 15.47
C SER A 318 22.47 -21.71 16.99
N ARG A 319 21.59 -22.41 17.71
CA ARG A 319 21.61 -22.51 19.16
C ARG A 319 21.01 -23.85 19.56
N ASP A 320 21.65 -24.56 20.49
CA ASP A 320 21.15 -25.84 21.02
C ASP A 320 20.79 -26.87 19.93
N LYS A 321 21.64 -26.97 18.89
CA LYS A 321 21.45 -27.83 17.69
C LYS A 321 20.19 -27.52 16.86
N ARG A 322 19.56 -26.36 17.08
CA ARG A 322 18.48 -25.83 16.25
C ARG A 322 19.02 -24.67 15.41
N PHE A 323 18.61 -24.63 14.15
CA PHE A 323 18.88 -23.52 13.25
C PHE A 323 17.68 -22.60 13.23
N TYR A 324 17.92 -21.29 13.19
CA TYR A 324 16.88 -20.29 13.06
C TYR A 324 17.33 -19.19 12.10
N ILE A 325 16.37 -18.58 11.43
CA ILE A 325 16.61 -17.43 10.56
C ILE A 325 16.11 -16.18 11.26
N GLN A 326 17.01 -15.22 11.48
CA GLN A 326 16.71 -13.99 12.16
C GLN A 326 16.27 -12.91 11.16
N SER A 327 15.08 -12.33 11.36
CA SER A 327 14.55 -11.25 10.52
C SER A 327 14.12 -10.05 11.35
N ILE A 328 14.16 -8.85 10.76
CA ILE A 328 13.72 -7.61 11.41
C ILE A 328 12.37 -7.18 10.83
N LEU A 329 11.31 -7.21 11.63
CA LEU A 329 10.02 -6.64 11.27
C LEU A 329 10.00 -5.15 11.59
N SER A 330 9.76 -4.34 10.55
CA SER A 330 9.65 -2.89 10.65
C SER A 330 8.23 -2.36 10.36
N LYS A 331 7.38 -3.15 9.70
CA LYS A 331 6.10 -2.67 9.13
C LYS A 331 4.86 -2.93 9.99
N THR A 332 4.87 -3.96 10.83
CA THR A 332 3.70 -4.39 11.63
C THR A 332 3.85 -4.15 13.14
N ALA A 333 4.99 -3.61 13.58
CA ALA A 333 5.27 -3.33 14.98
C ALA A 333 5.60 -1.83 15.17
N PRO A 334 5.24 -1.21 16.31
CA PRO A 334 5.60 0.17 16.64
C PRO A 334 7.10 0.38 16.97
N GLY A 335 7.99 -0.44 16.38
CA GLY A 335 9.44 -0.45 16.54
C GLY A 335 10.10 -1.59 15.73
N LYS A 336 11.44 -1.60 15.62
CA LYS A 336 12.18 -2.72 15.02
C LYS A 336 12.09 -3.94 15.93
N MET A 337 11.31 -4.93 15.53
CA MET A 337 11.17 -6.18 16.27
C MET A 337 11.99 -7.27 15.58
N THR A 338 12.79 -8.02 16.33
CA THR A 338 13.56 -9.13 15.78
C THR A 338 12.83 -10.43 16.00
N LEU A 339 12.62 -11.19 14.94
CA LEU A 339 11.99 -12.51 14.96
C LEU A 339 13.01 -13.59 14.59
N ASN A 340 12.86 -14.75 15.21
CA ASN A 340 13.58 -15.98 14.85
C ASN A 340 12.55 -16.95 14.26
N TRP A 341 12.75 -17.34 13.01
CA TRP A 341 11.96 -18.34 12.29
C TRP A 341 12.54 -19.73 12.45
#